data_AF-A0A851I8J1-F1
#
_entry.id   AF-A0A851I8J1-F1
#
_cell.length_a   1.000
_cell.length_b   1.000
_cell.length_c   1.000
_cell.angle_alpha   90.00
_cell.angle_beta   90.00
_cell.angle_gamma   90.00
#
_symmetry.space_group_name_H-M   'P 1'
#
loop_
_entity.id
_entity.type
_entity.pdbx_description
1 polymer ?
#
loop_
_entity_poly.entity_id
_entity_poly.type
_entity_poly.pdbx_seq_one_letter_code
_entity_poly.pdbx_strand_id
1 'polypeptide(L)'
;MADFIYAIKEIVLRPGLDVITETPENYDEAIRKSPKRSEKWNVVRKDSKQLVTSLGTVQYRKTLFINKSTNFLRLPVLKIHSSLILTSLEKRFTANGEST
;
A
#
# COMPACT_ATOMS: atom_id res chain seq x y z
N MET A 1 20.55 18.68 -22.83
CA MET A 1 19.88 17.37 -23.08
C MET A 1 19.70 16.58 -21.77
N ALA A 2 20.72 16.48 -20.92
CA ALA A 2 20.60 15.80 -19.62
C ALA A 2 19.52 16.40 -18.70
N ASP A 3 19.43 17.73 -18.61
CA ASP A 3 18.45 18.41 -17.75
C ASP A 3 17.00 18.14 -18.17
N PHE A 4 16.76 18.06 -19.48
CA PHE A 4 15.45 17.73 -20.04
C PHE A 4 15.03 16.30 -19.66
N ILE A 5 15.96 15.34 -19.78
CA ILE A 5 15.72 13.95 -19.37
C ILE A 5 15.47 13.86 -17.87
N TYR A 6 16.20 14.62 -17.06
CA TYR A 6 15.99 14.68 -15.62
C TYR A 6 14.62 15.26 -15.26
N ALA A 7 14.22 16.36 -15.90
CA ALA A 7 12.90 16.96 -15.70
C ALA A 7 11.76 15.98 -16.03
N ILE A 8 11.85 15.25 -17.16
CA ILE A 8 10.88 14.22 -17.51
C ILE A 8 10.86 13.10 -16.46
N LYS A 9 12.03 12.64 -16.02
CA LYS A 9 12.10 11.61 -14.97
C LYS A 9 11.39 12.06 -13.70
N GLU A 10 11.61 13.28 -13.23
CA GLU A 10 10.95 13.78 -12.02
C GLU A 10 9.43 13.88 -12.19
N ILE A 11 8.95 14.30 -13.36
CA ILE A 11 7.50 14.40 -13.67
C ILE A 11 6.83 13.02 -13.68
N VAL A 12 7.52 11.98 -14.14
CA VAL A 12 6.95 10.63 -14.26
C VAL A 12 7.14 9.81 -12.98
N LEU A 13 8.33 9.86 -12.39
CA LEU A 13 8.70 9.01 -11.26
C LEU A 13 8.02 9.46 -9.96
N ARG A 14 7.91 10.77 -9.71
CA ARG A 14 7.31 11.26 -8.46
C ARG A 14 5.85 10.82 -8.31
N PRO A 15 4.94 11.08 -9.29
CA PRO A 15 3.56 10.63 -9.17
C PRO A 15 3.44 9.10 -9.09
N GLY A 16 4.31 8.37 -9.81
CA GLY A 16 4.35 6.91 -9.73
C GLY A 16 4.70 6.40 -8.32
N LEU A 17 5.67 7.02 -7.65
CA LEU A 17 6.04 6.70 -6.28
C LEU A 17 4.95 7.09 -5.26
N ASP A 18 4.24 8.19 -5.51
CA ASP A 18 3.10 8.61 -4.67
C ASP A 18 1.97 7.57 -4.73
N VAL A 19 1.58 7.12 -5.93
CA VAL A 19 0.57 6.07 -6.11
C VAL A 19 0.96 4.76 -5.41
N ILE A 20 2.23 4.36 -5.51
CA ILE A 20 2.76 3.17 -4.83
C ILE A 20 2.71 3.35 -3.30
N THR A 21 2.93 4.56 -2.79
CA THR A 21 2.88 4.88 -1.35
C THR A 21 1.45 4.90 -0.82
N GLU A 22 0.52 5.51 -1.55
CA GLU A 22 -0.90 5.60 -1.17
C GLU A 22 -1.57 4.23 -1.11
N THR A 23 -1.19 3.32 -2.00
CA THR A 23 -1.79 1.99 -2.12
C THR A 23 -1.79 1.19 -0.79
N PRO A 24 -0.64 0.91 -0.14
CA PRO A 24 -0.60 0.22 1.15
C PRO A 24 -1.28 1.01 2.27
N GLU A 25 -1.25 2.33 2.26
CA GLU A 25 -1.91 3.16 3.27
C GLU A 25 -3.44 3.08 3.17
N ASN A 26 -3.98 3.09 1.95
CA ASN A 26 -5.39 2.89 1.68
C ASN A 26 -5.86 1.50 2.12
N TYR A 27 -5.05 0.46 1.89
CA TYR A 27 -5.36 -0.89 2.38
C TYR A 27 -5.30 -0.98 3.91
N ASP A 28 -4.30 -0.36 4.55
CA ASP A 28 -4.21 -0.29 6.01
C ASP A 28 -5.46 0.38 6.60
N GLU A 29 -5.89 1.48 5.99
CA GLU A 29 -7.10 2.18 6.40
C GLU A 29 -8.36 1.32 6.24
N ALA A 30 -8.54 0.67 5.09
CA ALA A 30 -9.68 -0.20 4.83
C ALA A 30 -9.76 -1.37 5.83
N ILE A 31 -8.61 -1.95 6.19
CA ILE A 31 -8.53 -3.02 7.20
C ILE A 31 -8.93 -2.49 8.57
N ARG A 32 -8.43 -1.31 8.95
CA ARG A 32 -8.73 -0.67 10.23
C ARG A 32 -10.20 -0.27 10.38
N LYS A 33 -10.83 0.16 9.29
CA LYS A 33 -12.26 0.53 9.24
C LYS A 33 -13.21 -0.67 9.13
N SER A 34 -12.69 -1.90 8.95
CA SER A 34 -13.52 -3.10 8.78
C SER A 34 -14.23 -3.53 10.07
N PRO A 35 -15.58 -3.52 10.14
CA PRO A 35 -16.33 -3.87 11.36
C PRO A 35 -16.10 -5.33 11.80
N LYS A 36 -16.12 -6.28 10.85
CA LYS A 36 -15.86 -7.70 11.12
C LYS A 36 -14.48 -7.94 11.74
N ARG A 37 -13.50 -7.09 11.41
CA ARG A 37 -12.14 -7.22 11.95
C ARG A 37 -12.01 -6.53 13.31
N SER A 38 -12.66 -5.39 13.54
CA SER A 38 -12.63 -4.70 14.84
C SER A 38 -13.26 -5.52 15.96
N GLU A 39 -14.18 -6.45 15.63
CA GLU A 39 -14.72 -7.43 16.58
C GLU A 39 -13.61 -8.30 17.20
N LYS A 40 -12.66 -8.79 16.39
CA LYS A 40 -11.64 -9.78 16.79
C LYS A 40 -10.26 -9.19 17.07
N TRP A 41 -9.99 -7.97 16.59
CA TRP A 41 -8.67 -7.38 16.58
C TRP A 41 -8.68 -5.97 17.18
N ASN A 42 -7.70 -5.68 18.03
CA ASN A 42 -7.46 -4.32 18.53
C ASN A 42 -6.28 -3.70 17.79
N VAL A 43 -6.39 -2.41 17.49
CA VAL A 43 -5.29 -1.60 16.97
C VAL A 43 -4.29 -1.33 18.10
N VAL A 44 -3.02 -1.64 17.88
CA VAL A 44 -1.97 -1.45 18.89
C VAL A 44 -1.18 -0.16 18.61
N ARG A 45 -0.58 -0.08 17.43
CA ARG A 45 0.28 1.05 17.03
C ARG A 45 0.51 1.07 15.52
N LYS A 46 1.03 2.18 15.02
CA LYS A 46 1.48 2.33 13.63
C LYS A 46 3.01 2.38 13.57
N ASP A 47 3.60 1.47 12.82
CA ASP A 47 5.05 1.39 12.61
C ASP A 47 5.39 1.88 11.19
N SER A 48 6.48 2.63 11.06
CA SER A 48 6.99 3.05 9.75
C SER A 48 7.71 1.87 9.08
N LYS A 49 7.48 1.69 7.78
CA LYS A 49 8.13 0.65 6.99
C LYS A 49 8.55 1.17 5.62
N GLN A 50 9.67 0.63 5.13
CA GLN A 50 10.17 0.85 3.79
C GLN A 50 9.80 -0.31 2.87
N LEU A 51 9.48 0.01 1.62
CA LEU A 51 9.30 -0.94 0.53
C LEU A 51 10.19 -0.53 -0.63
N VAL A 52 11.14 -1.39 -0.97
CA VAL A 52 12.03 -1.21 -2.13
C VAL A 52 11.30 -1.73 -3.36
N THR A 53 11.14 -0.88 -4.37
CA THR A 53 10.51 -1.23 -5.66
C THR A 53 11.48 -0.90 -6.80
N SER A 54 11.19 -1.39 -8.01
CA SER A 54 11.96 -1.05 -9.21
C SER A 54 11.89 0.44 -9.57
N LEU A 55 10.82 1.14 -9.18
CA LEU A 55 10.64 2.58 -9.41
C LEU A 55 11.41 3.44 -8.38
N GLY A 56 11.72 2.86 -7.22
CA GLY A 56 12.35 3.54 -6.11
C GLY A 56 11.92 2.97 -4.76
N THR A 57 12.45 3.54 -3.69
CA THR A 57 12.07 3.16 -2.32
C THR A 57 10.96 4.07 -1.81
N VAL A 58 9.89 3.47 -1.28
CA VAL A 58 8.78 4.20 -0.66
C VAL A 58 8.72 3.93 0.84
N GLN A 59 8.19 4.89 1.59
CA GLN A 59 7.95 4.80 3.02
C GLN A 59 6.45 4.87 3.30
N TYR A 60 5.93 3.96 4.11
CA TYR A 60 4.52 3.93 4.47
C TYR A 60 4.33 3.51 5.93
N ARG A 61 3.17 3.84 6.51
CA ARG A 61 2.81 3.43 7.87
C ARG A 61 1.94 2.18 7.87
N LYS A 62 2.31 1.21 8.70
CA LYS A 62 1.57 -0.02 8.88
C LYS A 62 0.99 -0.12 10.28
N THR A 63 -0.29 -0.43 10.39
CA THR A 63 -0.94 -0.69 11.67
C THR A 63 -0.68 -2.13 12.13
N LEU A 64 -0.24 -2.29 13.37
CA LEU A 64 -0.13 -3.58 14.05
C LEU A 64 -1.39 -3.85 14.85
N PHE A 65 -1.85 -5.10 14.79
CA PHE A 65 -3.07 -5.54 15.44
C PHE A 65 -2.78 -6.70 16.38
N ILE A 66 -3.51 -6.73 17.49
CA ILE A 66 -3.48 -7.84 18.45
C ILE A 66 -4.83 -8.55 18.40
N ASN A 67 -4.79 -9.88 18.36
CA ASN A 67 -6.01 -10.66 18.44
C ASN A 67 -6.52 -10.64 19.88
N LYS A 68 -7.80 -10.34 20.07
CA LYS A 68 -8.40 -10.27 21.41
C LYS A 68 -8.44 -11.62 22.14
N SER A 69 -8.52 -12.73 21.40
CA SER A 69 -8.66 -14.06 21.98
C SER A 69 -7.31 -14.69 22.32
N THR A 70 -6.27 -14.44 21.53
CA THR A 70 -4.96 -15.08 21.73
C THR A 70 -3.89 -14.16 22.31
N ASN A 71 -4.14 -12.85 22.41
CA ASN A 71 -3.15 -11.82 22.74
C ASN A 71 -1.88 -11.86 21.87
N PHE A 72 -1.93 -12.54 20.72
CA PHE A 72 -0.80 -12.61 19.81
C PHE A 72 -0.85 -11.43 18.85
N LEU A 73 0.24 -10.68 18.80
CA LEU A 73 0.41 -9.60 17.83
C LEU A 73 0.54 -10.23 16.43
N ARG A 74 -0.42 -9.94 15.56
CA ARG A 74 -0.40 -10.48 14.19
C ARG A 74 -0.72 -9.36 13.20
N LEU A 75 0.00 -9.37 12.09
CA LEU A 75 -0.36 -8.57 10.94
C LEU A 75 -1.70 -9.13 10.41
N PRO A 76 -2.80 -8.35 10.38
CA PRO A 76 -4.08 -8.83 9.86
C PRO A 76 -4.08 -8.89 8.34
N VAL A 77 -3.04 -8.34 7.71
CA VAL A 77 -2.75 -8.56 6.30
C VAL A 77 -2.29 -10.01 6.20
N LEU A 78 -3.18 -10.82 5.63
CA LEU A 78 -2.95 -12.19 5.26
C LEU A 78 -1.59 -12.35 4.57
N LYS A 79 -1.14 -13.61 4.43
CA LYS A 79 -0.34 -14.04 3.28
C LYS A 79 -1.04 -13.58 1.98
N ILE A 80 -0.95 -12.31 1.63
CA ILE A 80 -1.31 -11.82 0.31
C ILE A 80 -0.09 -12.22 -0.52
N HIS A 81 -0.20 -13.38 -1.17
CA HIS A 81 0.73 -13.78 -2.21
C HIS A 81 0.86 -12.57 -3.15
N SER A 82 2.08 -12.25 -3.59
CA SER A 82 2.39 -11.12 -4.47
C SER A 82 1.44 -10.97 -5.67
N SER A 83 0.76 -12.04 -6.08
CA SER A 83 -0.22 -12.07 -7.17
C SER A 83 -1.45 -11.18 -6.98
N LEU A 84 -1.93 -10.95 -5.75
CA LEU A 84 -3.17 -10.19 -5.48
C LEU A 84 -2.99 -8.67 -5.54
N ILE A 85 -1.79 -8.18 -5.22
CA ILE A 85 -1.46 -6.75 -5.33
C ILE A 85 -1.34 -6.37 -6.81
N LEU A 86 -0.74 -7.25 -7.63
CA LEU A 86 -0.61 -7.04 -9.08
C LEU A 86 -1.99 -6.95 -9.76
N THR A 87 -2.90 -7.87 -9.44
CA THR A 87 -4.25 -7.89 -10.05
C THR A 87 -5.11 -6.67 -9.68
N SER A 88 -4.90 -6.10 -8.49
CA SER A 88 -5.66 -4.92 -8.07
C SER A 88 -5.12 -3.61 -8.66
N LEU A 89 -3.83 -3.56 -8.99
CA LEU A 89 -3.17 -2.46 -9.72
C LEU A 89 -3.50 -2.51 -11.22
N GLU A 90 -3.46 -3.69 -11.84
CA GLU A 90 -3.82 -3.88 -13.26
C GLU A 90 -5.25 -3.41 -13.55
N LYS A 91 -6.22 -3.77 -12.70
CA LYS A 91 -7.62 -3.33 -12.86
C LYS A 91 -7.81 -1.81 -12.76
N ARG A 92 -6.98 -1.11 -11.98
CA ARG A 92 -7.04 0.36 -11.87
C ARG A 92 -6.38 1.06 -13.06
N PHE A 93 -5.35 0.47 -13.64
CA PHE A 93 -4.73 0.98 -14.86
C PHE A 93 -5.63 0.78 -16.09
N THR A 94 -6.33 -0.36 -16.20
CA THR A 94 -7.28 -0.59 -17.30
C THR A 94 -8.52 0.29 -17.20
N ALA A 95 -9.02 0.56 -15.99
CA ALA A 95 -10.21 1.41 -15.79
C ALA A 95 -9.99 2.90 -16.12
N ASN A 96 -8.74 3.37 -16.09
CA ASN A 96 -8.38 4.75 -16.46
C ASN A 96 -7.86 4.88 -17.90
N GLY A 97 -7.79 3.78 -18.65
CA GLY A 97 -7.31 3.74 -20.04
C GLY A 97 -8.43 3.68 -21.10
N GLU A 98 -9.70 3.56 -20.70
CA GLU A 98 -10.87 3.48 -21.59
C GLU A 98 -11.70 4.77 -21.61
N SER A 99 -11.05 5.93 -21.47
CA SER A 99 -11.64 7.23 -21.78
C SER A 99 -10.88 7.91 -22.93
N THR A 100 -10.99 7.32 -24.12
CA THR A 100 -10.86 8.04 -25.40
C THR A 100 -11.72 7.37 -26.46
#